data_AF-A0A944S392-F1
#
_entry.id   AF-A0A944S392-F1
#
_cell.length_a   1.000
_cell.length_b   1.000
_cell.length_c   1.000
_cell.angle_alpha   90.00
_cell.angle_beta   90.00
_cell.angle_gamma   90.00
#
_symmetry.space_group_name_H-M   'P 1'
#
loop_
_entity.id
_entity.type
_entity.pdbx_description
1 polymer ?
#
loop_
_entity_poly.entity_id
_entity_poly.type
_entity_poly.pdbx_seq_one_letter_code
_entity_poly.pdbx_strand_id
1 'polypeptide(L)'
;GGSGIVIDGSVRDLSAIQTVGLPVFCRGMHGAGINRSLMSIEHQGPVHVGGVPIFPGDVLLGDQDGVVVVPPTAVEHLVSHGIEHEVQERFTRLKLEEGFPLERAYPPDAELRKQYLEWRKSEPEFEQFPFAFEA
;
A
#
# COMPACT_ATOMS: atom_id res chain seq x y z
N GLY A 1 13.48 -7.35 14.73
CA GLY A 1 13.30 -5.89 14.82
C GLY A 1 11.99 -5.51 14.15
N GLY A 2 11.55 -4.25 14.23
CA GLY A 2 10.40 -3.75 13.47
C GLY A 2 10.80 -3.31 12.05
N SER A 3 9.88 -3.39 11.08
CA SER A 3 10.13 -3.03 9.68
C SER A 3 9.90 -1.53 9.36
N GLY A 4 9.28 -0.79 10.27
CA GLY A 4 8.98 0.62 10.13
C GLY A 4 8.28 1.17 11.37
N ILE A 5 8.05 2.50 11.40
CA ILE A 5 7.35 3.18 12.48
C ILE A 5 6.32 4.16 11.88
N VAL A 6 5.11 4.18 12.42
CA VAL A 6 4.06 5.13 12.05
C VAL A 6 3.60 5.86 13.31
N ILE A 7 3.57 7.19 13.25
CA ILE A 7 3.30 8.06 14.41
C ILE A 7 2.26 9.11 14.01
N ASP A 8 1.12 9.12 14.71
CA ASP A 8 0.17 10.23 14.63
C ASP A 8 0.64 11.41 15.49
N GLY A 9 1.74 12.03 15.07
CA GLY A 9 2.43 13.05 15.82
C GLY A 9 3.75 13.44 15.18
N SER A 10 4.55 14.21 15.92
CA SER A 10 5.86 14.68 15.44
C SER A 10 6.99 13.85 16.02
N VAL A 11 8.09 13.74 15.25
CA VAL A 11 9.35 13.15 15.74
C VAL A 11 10.37 14.22 16.06
N ARG A 12 11.37 13.85 16.86
CA ARG A 12 12.58 14.64 17.14
C ARG A 12 13.80 13.91 16.54
N ASP A 13 14.91 14.62 16.40
CA ASP A 13 16.21 14.03 16.02
C ASP A 13 16.19 13.42 14.60
N LEU A 14 15.59 14.13 13.63
CA LEU A 14 15.42 13.66 12.24
C LEU A 14 16.73 13.19 11.61
N SER A 15 17.81 13.95 11.80
CA SER A 15 19.11 13.61 11.23
C SER A 15 19.60 12.25 11.71
N ALA A 16 19.37 11.91 12.98
CA ALA A 16 19.68 10.59 13.51
C ALA A 16 18.74 9.53 12.91
N ILE A 17 17.42 9.77 12.90
CA ILE A 17 16.43 8.84 12.33
C ILE A 17 16.76 8.47 10.88
N GLN A 18 17.11 9.46 10.06
CA GLN A 18 17.45 9.25 8.65
C GLN A 18 18.67 8.35 8.45
N THR A 19 19.60 8.31 9.42
CA THR A 19 20.78 7.43 9.35
C THR A 19 20.50 5.99 9.78
N VAL A 20 19.38 5.73 10.47
CA VAL A 20 19.02 4.38 10.94
C VAL A 20 18.60 3.48 9.78
N GLY A 21 18.10 4.05 8.68
CA GLY A 21 17.59 3.28 7.54
C GLY A 21 16.24 2.60 7.80
N LEU A 22 15.53 3.00 8.86
CA LEU A 22 14.19 2.52 9.18
C LEU A 22 13.15 3.51 8.62
N PRO A 23 12.14 3.05 7.84
CA PRO A 23 11.05 3.91 7.40
C PRO A 23 10.27 4.48 8.59
N VAL A 24 10.09 5.81 8.61
CA VAL A 24 9.32 6.51 9.66
C VAL A 24 8.31 7.45 9.02
N PHE A 25 7.04 7.20 9.30
CA PHE A 25 5.90 8.02 8.90
C PHE A 25 5.43 8.83 10.09
N CYS A 26 5.37 10.15 9.94
CA CYS A 26 4.97 11.07 11.00
C CYS A 26 4.30 12.31 10.41
N ARG A 27 3.58 13.06 11.24
CA ARG A 27 2.88 14.29 10.81
C ARG A 27 3.78 15.51 10.73
N GLY A 28 4.97 15.43 11.29
CA GLY A 28 5.95 16.50 11.19
C GLY A 28 7.13 16.34 12.14
N MET A 29 7.88 17.44 12.21
CA MET A 29 9.10 17.53 12.99
C MET A 29 8.92 18.50 14.14
N HIS A 30 9.41 18.14 15.33
CA HIS A 30 9.42 19.05 16.46
C HIS A 30 10.62 18.83 17.38
N GLY A 31 11.31 19.91 17.72
CA GLY A 31 12.54 19.88 18.53
C GLY A 31 12.30 19.75 20.04
N ALA A 32 11.10 20.08 20.55
CA ALA A 32 10.84 19.98 21.97
C ALA A 32 10.83 18.51 22.42
N GLY A 33 11.41 18.27 23.59
CA GLY A 33 11.31 16.97 24.23
C GLY A 33 9.88 16.68 24.66
N ILE A 34 9.54 15.40 24.72
CA ILE A 34 8.31 14.92 25.33
C ILE A 34 8.35 15.33 26.82
N ASN A 35 7.41 16.17 27.24
CA ASN A 35 7.25 16.57 28.63
C ASN A 35 6.89 15.32 29.46
N ARG A 36 7.32 15.25 30.73
CA ARG A 36 6.98 14.18 31.69
C ARG A 36 5.47 13.93 31.84
N SER A 37 4.62 14.87 31.38
CA SER A 37 3.17 14.70 31.35
C SER A 37 2.66 13.70 30.31
N LEU A 38 3.45 13.35 29.29
CA LEU A 38 3.12 12.31 28.31
C LEU A 38 3.75 10.98 28.74
N MET A 39 2.89 10.01 29.03
CA MET A 39 3.27 8.64 29.40
C MET A 39 2.60 7.65 28.45
N SER A 40 3.27 6.52 28.20
CA SER A 40 2.64 5.40 27.51
C SER A 40 1.52 4.84 28.39
N ILE A 41 0.30 4.79 27.86
CA ILE A 41 -0.87 4.32 28.59
C ILE A 41 -1.22 2.87 28.26
N GLU A 42 -0.84 2.39 27.08
CA GLU A 42 -1.26 1.10 26.55
C GLU A 42 -0.24 0.59 25.52
N HIS A 43 -0.12 -0.74 25.41
CA HIS A 43 0.71 -1.43 24.44
C HIS A 43 -0.05 -2.65 23.93
N GLN A 44 -0.03 -2.90 22.61
CA GLN A 44 -0.90 -3.89 21.94
C GLN A 44 -2.39 -3.62 22.22
N GLY A 45 -2.77 -2.35 22.29
CA GLY A 45 -4.16 -1.89 22.29
C GLY A 45 -4.56 -1.30 20.95
N PRO A 46 -5.87 -1.13 20.70
CA PRO A 46 -6.34 -0.42 19.51
C PRO A 46 -5.95 1.06 19.57
N VAL A 47 -5.53 1.61 18.43
CA VAL A 47 -5.15 3.03 18.30
C VAL A 47 -5.78 3.65 17.06
N HIS A 48 -5.89 4.97 17.03
CA HIS A 48 -6.23 5.70 15.81
C HIS A 48 -4.98 6.42 15.30
N VAL A 49 -4.68 6.26 14.01
CA VAL A 49 -3.59 6.97 13.34
C VAL A 49 -4.12 7.53 12.03
N GLY A 50 -4.00 8.86 11.85
CA GLY A 50 -4.52 9.52 10.65
C GLY A 50 -6.05 9.40 10.51
N GLY A 51 -6.77 9.17 11.63
CA GLY A 51 -8.21 8.94 11.64
C GLY A 51 -8.64 7.50 11.32
N VAL A 52 -7.71 6.57 11.10
CA VAL A 52 -8.00 5.16 10.81
C VAL A 52 -7.80 4.31 12.08
N PRO A 53 -8.75 3.45 12.47
CA PRO A 53 -8.56 2.51 13.57
C PRO A 53 -7.58 1.41 13.16
N ILE A 54 -6.62 1.13 14.04
CA ILE A 54 -5.60 0.09 13.88
C ILE A 54 -5.67 -0.81 15.09
N PHE A 55 -5.77 -2.12 14.83
CA PHE A 55 -5.79 -3.16 15.83
C PHE A 55 -4.46 -3.93 15.81
N PRO A 56 -4.03 -4.47 16.96
CA PRO A 56 -2.91 -5.40 17.00
C PRO A 56 -3.13 -6.57 16.02
N GLY A 57 -2.16 -6.78 15.13
CA GLY A 57 -2.22 -7.80 14.09
C GLY A 57 -2.54 -7.25 12.70
N ASP A 58 -3.07 -6.04 12.57
CA ASP A 58 -3.25 -5.38 11.27
C ASP A 58 -1.90 -5.22 10.55
N VAL A 59 -1.92 -5.38 9.23
CA VAL A 59 -0.75 -5.19 8.36
C VAL A 59 -0.70 -3.74 7.92
N LEU A 60 0.45 -3.09 8.13
CA LEU A 60 0.71 -1.74 7.62
C LEU A 60 1.58 -1.84 6.37
N LEU A 61 1.06 -1.35 5.25
CA LEU A 61 1.81 -1.20 4.01
C LEU A 61 2.13 0.28 3.83
N GLY A 62 3.41 0.63 3.70
CA GLY A 62 3.83 2.03 3.54
C GLY A 62 4.86 2.21 2.45
N ASP A 63 4.71 3.30 1.69
CA ASP A 63 5.58 3.71 0.59
C ASP A 63 5.76 5.24 0.59
N GLN A 64 6.08 5.86 -0.56
CA GLN A 64 6.25 7.31 -0.64
C GLN A 64 4.92 8.08 -0.61
N ASP A 65 3.80 7.43 -0.93
CA ASP A 65 2.48 8.05 -1.00
C ASP A 65 1.78 8.02 0.36
N GLY A 66 2.11 7.05 1.22
CA GLY A 66 1.67 7.06 2.60
C GLY A 66 1.66 5.68 3.25
N VAL A 67 0.68 5.45 4.12
CA VAL A 67 0.49 4.19 4.83
C VAL A 67 -0.97 3.75 4.71
N VAL A 68 -1.18 2.49 4.35
CA VAL A 68 -2.48 1.82 4.32
C VAL A 68 -2.53 0.77 5.43
N VAL A 69 -3.69 0.68 6.08
CA VAL A 69 -3.99 -0.32 7.11
C VAL A 69 -4.79 -1.45 6.46
N VAL A 70 -4.29 -2.67 6.59
CA VAL A 70 -4.91 -3.87 6.02
C VAL A 70 -5.27 -4.85 7.14
N PRO A 71 -6.57 -5.11 7.36
CA PRO A 71 -7.00 -6.15 8.30
C PRO A 71 -6.49 -7.53 7.87
N PRO A 72 -6.10 -8.43 8.79
CA PRO A 72 -5.55 -9.75 8.45
C PRO A 72 -6.46 -10.58 7.54
N THR A 73 -7.77 -10.47 7.74
CA THR A 73 -8.79 -11.19 6.97
C THR A 73 -8.90 -10.73 5.52
N ALA A 74 -8.37 -9.54 5.19
CA ALA A 74 -8.41 -8.98 3.84
C ALA A 74 -7.11 -9.20 3.06
N VAL A 75 -6.02 -9.64 3.72
CA VAL A 75 -4.67 -9.70 3.12
C VAL A 75 -4.66 -10.57 1.87
N GLU A 76 -5.13 -11.82 1.94
CA GLU A 76 -5.08 -12.75 0.80
C GLU A 76 -5.83 -12.22 -0.42
N HIS A 77 -7.03 -11.70 -0.19
CA HIS A 77 -7.84 -11.10 -1.25
C HIS A 77 -7.18 -9.86 -1.86
N LEU A 78 -6.62 -8.97 -1.03
CA LEU A 78 -5.95 -7.76 -1.51
C LEU A 78 -4.67 -8.07 -2.29
N VAL A 79 -3.90 -9.07 -1.89
CA VAL A 79 -2.69 -9.49 -2.62
C VAL A 79 -3.08 -10.06 -3.99
N SER A 80 -4.04 -10.98 -4.04
CA SER A 80 -4.55 -11.55 -5.30
C SER A 80 -5.06 -10.45 -6.23
N HIS A 81 -5.96 -9.58 -5.73
CA HIS A 81 -6.53 -8.50 -6.53
C HIS A 81 -5.50 -7.46 -6.96
N GLY A 82 -4.56 -7.09 -6.07
CA GLY A 82 -3.53 -6.09 -6.35
C GLY A 82 -2.60 -6.52 -7.48
N ILE A 83 -2.20 -7.80 -7.51
CA ILE A 83 -1.35 -8.35 -8.57
C ILE A 83 -2.08 -8.32 -9.92
N GLU A 84 -3.34 -8.80 -9.97
CA GLU A 84 -4.12 -8.75 -11.22
C GLU A 84 -4.31 -7.29 -11.69
N HIS A 85 -4.59 -6.38 -10.74
CA HIS A 85 -4.83 -4.98 -11.02
C HIS A 85 -3.59 -4.29 -11.59
N GLU A 86 -2.40 -4.52 -11.03
CA GLU A 86 -1.15 -3.96 -11.56
C GLU A 86 -0.90 -4.41 -13.01
N VAL A 87 -1.14 -5.69 -13.31
CA VAL A 87 -1.05 -6.22 -14.68
C VAL A 87 -2.09 -5.57 -15.60
N GLN A 88 -3.32 -5.37 -15.11
CA GLN A 88 -4.36 -4.66 -15.87
C GLN A 88 -4.02 -3.18 -16.12
N GLU A 89 -3.41 -2.49 -15.17
CA GLU A 89 -2.96 -1.11 -15.35
C GLU A 89 -1.86 -1.02 -16.41
N ARG A 90 -0.93 -1.98 -16.46
CA ARG A 90 0.06 -2.05 -17.55
C ARG A 90 -0.60 -2.22 -18.91
N PHE A 91 -1.56 -3.15 -19.04
CA PHE A 91 -2.32 -3.31 -20.28
C PHE A 91 -3.05 -2.02 -20.67
N THR A 92 -3.71 -1.38 -19.71
CA THR A 92 -4.42 -0.12 -19.92
C THR A 92 -3.48 0.95 -20.45
N ARG A 93 -2.29 1.08 -19.85
CA ARG A 93 -1.26 2.03 -20.29
C ARG A 93 -0.81 1.77 -21.73
N LEU A 94 -0.55 0.50 -22.08
CA LEU A 94 -0.20 0.12 -23.46
C LEU A 94 -1.31 0.53 -24.47
N LYS A 95 -2.58 0.31 -24.12
CA LYS A 95 -3.70 0.70 -25.00
C LYS A 95 -3.86 2.21 -25.14
N LEU A 96 -3.62 2.97 -24.07
CA LEU A 96 -3.60 4.43 -24.16
C LEU A 96 -2.46 4.92 -25.07
N GLU A 97 -1.28 4.32 -24.99
CA GLU A 97 -0.14 4.63 -25.86
C GLU A 97 -0.39 4.27 -27.34
N GLU A 98 -1.16 3.21 -27.60
CA GLU A 98 -1.66 2.85 -28.95
C GLU A 98 -2.74 3.81 -29.48
N GLY A 99 -3.21 4.75 -28.67
CA GLY A 99 -4.20 5.76 -29.05
C GLY A 99 -5.66 5.37 -28.80
N PHE A 100 -5.93 4.33 -28.01
CA PHE A 100 -7.30 4.01 -27.61
C PHE A 100 -7.85 5.10 -26.66
N PRO A 101 -9.15 5.46 -26.77
CA PRO A 101 -9.78 6.41 -25.86
C PRO A 101 -9.77 5.94 -24.40
N LEU A 102 -9.56 6.86 -23.46
CA LEU A 102 -9.56 6.58 -22.01
C LEU A 102 -10.84 5.88 -21.55
N GLU A 103 -12.00 6.36 -22.00
CA GLU A 103 -13.32 5.80 -21.67
C GLU A 103 -13.48 4.32 -22.06
N ARG A 104 -12.69 3.85 -23.04
CA ARG A 104 -12.68 2.45 -23.47
C ARG A 104 -11.63 1.64 -22.75
N ALA A 105 -10.52 2.27 -22.35
CA ALA A 105 -9.37 1.60 -21.75
C ALA A 105 -9.50 1.46 -20.21
N TYR A 106 -10.22 2.36 -19.54
CA TYR A 106 -10.32 2.37 -18.08
C TYR A 106 -11.76 2.66 -17.57
N PRO A 107 -12.51 1.63 -17.14
CA PRO A 107 -12.19 0.21 -17.25
C PRO A 107 -12.24 -0.27 -18.72
N PRO A 108 -11.51 -1.35 -19.07
CA PRO A 108 -11.55 -1.94 -20.40
C PRO A 108 -12.97 -2.33 -20.82
N ASP A 109 -13.40 -1.90 -22.01
CA ASP A 109 -14.63 -2.36 -22.64
C ASP A 109 -14.60 -3.88 -22.94
N ALA A 110 -15.73 -4.45 -23.38
CA ALA A 110 -15.82 -5.90 -23.62
C ALA A 110 -14.81 -6.44 -24.63
N GLU A 111 -14.36 -5.63 -25.59
CA GLU A 111 -13.38 -6.04 -26.59
C GLU A 111 -11.96 -5.99 -26.01
N LEU A 112 -11.60 -4.86 -25.38
CA LEU A 112 -10.31 -4.71 -24.70
C LEU A 112 -10.15 -5.67 -23.53
N ARG A 113 -11.24 -6.04 -22.84
CA ARG A 113 -11.22 -7.07 -21.80
C ARG A 113 -10.81 -8.43 -22.35
N LYS A 114 -11.29 -8.83 -23.53
CA LYS A 114 -10.86 -10.10 -24.17
C LYS A 114 -9.38 -10.05 -24.54
N GLN A 115 -8.93 -8.93 -25.09
CA GLN A 115 -7.52 -8.73 -25.41
C GLN A 115 -6.65 -8.79 -24.15
N TYR A 116 -7.09 -8.18 -23.05
CA TYR A 116 -6.42 -8.26 -21.75
C TYR A 116 -6.31 -9.71 -21.24
N LEU A 117 -7.39 -10.49 -21.29
CA LEU A 117 -7.40 -11.87 -20.80
C LEU A 117 -6.44 -12.78 -21.56
N GLU A 118 -6.21 -12.54 -22.85
CA GLU A 118 -5.20 -13.26 -23.63
C GLU A 118 -3.79 -12.70 -23.39
N TRP A 119 -3.65 -11.37 -23.39
CA TRP A 119 -2.36 -10.69 -23.18
C TRP A 119 -1.75 -11.01 -21.81
N ARG A 120 -2.55 -11.05 -20.73
CA ARG A 120 -2.02 -11.31 -19.38
C ARG A 120 -1.34 -12.66 -19.25
N LYS A 121 -1.65 -13.65 -20.11
CA LYS A 121 -1.03 -14.98 -20.09
C LYS A 121 0.45 -14.95 -20.49
N SER A 122 0.92 -13.90 -21.17
CA SER A 122 2.34 -13.71 -21.48
C SER A 122 3.11 -12.92 -20.42
N GLU A 123 2.43 -12.41 -19.40
CA GLU A 123 3.08 -11.61 -18.36
C GLU A 123 3.72 -12.53 -17.30
N PRO A 124 4.91 -12.19 -16.78
CA PRO A 124 5.61 -13.01 -15.78
C PRO A 124 4.79 -13.34 -14.53
N GLU A 125 3.92 -12.42 -14.11
CA GLU A 125 3.06 -12.56 -12.93
C GLU A 125 2.06 -13.70 -13.09
N PHE A 126 1.66 -14.03 -14.32
CA PHE A 126 0.74 -15.14 -14.58
C PHE A 126 1.34 -16.48 -14.16
N GLU A 127 2.65 -16.67 -14.35
CA GLU A 127 3.38 -17.85 -13.88
C GLU A 127 3.82 -17.72 -12.42
N GLN A 128 4.22 -16.53 -11.98
CA GLN A 128 4.74 -16.29 -10.63
C GLN A 128 3.64 -16.34 -9.55
N PHE A 129 2.45 -15.86 -9.88
CA PHE A 129 1.31 -15.70 -8.96
C PHE A 129 0.01 -16.22 -9.59
N PRO A 130 -0.10 -17.52 -9.91
CA PRO A 130 -1.26 -18.07 -10.59
C PRO A 130 -2.58 -17.81 -9.84
N PHE A 131 -2.55 -17.83 -8.51
CA PHE A 131 -3.70 -17.53 -7.64
C PHE A 131 -4.31 -16.12 -7.82
N ALA A 132 -3.58 -15.19 -8.43
CA ALA A 132 -4.08 -13.85 -8.74
C ALA A 132 -4.97 -13.82 -9.98
N PHE A 133 -4.89 -14.85 -10.83
CA PHE A 133 -5.59 -14.90 -12.13
C PHE A 133 -6.63 -16.02 -12.21
N GLU A 134 -6.82 -16.77 -11.12
CA GLU A 134 -7.86 -17.78 -10.94
C GLU A 134 -9.21 -17.09 -10.65
N ALA A 135 -9.90 -16.68 -11.72
CA ALA A 135 -11.25 -16.13 -11.68
C ALA A 135 -12.15 -16.82 -12.72
#